data_AF-B8F4G2-F1
#
_entry.id   AF-B8F4G2-F1
#
_cell.length_a   1.000
_cell.length_b   1.000
_cell.length_c   1.000
_cell.angle_alpha   90.00
_cell.angle_beta   90.00
_cell.angle_gamma   90.00
#
_symmetry.space_group_name_H-M   'P 1'
#
loop_
_entity.id
_entity.type
_entity.pdbx_description
1 polymer ?
#
loop_
_entity_poly.entity_id
_entity_poly.type
_entity_poly.pdbx_seq_one_letter_code
_entity_poly.pdbx_strand_id
1 'polypeptide(L)' 'MNRISEFRKAANLTQVEIAKLINKTQGAFGHYETGLREPSLSTAKKIVRVLNEHGVACSLDDVFPVGS' A
#
# COMPACT_ATOMS: atom_id res chain seq x y z
N MET A 1 4.72 9.57 -8.21
CA MET A 1 3.37 9.11 -7.81
C MET A 1 3.39 7.62 -7.43
N ASN A 2 2.84 7.23 -6.28
CA ASN A 2 2.77 5.80 -5.89
C ASN A 2 1.53 5.11 -6.50
N ARG A 3 1.53 3.76 -6.52
CA ARG A 3 0.46 2.93 -7.09
C ARG A 3 -0.33 2.14 -6.04
N ILE A 4 -0.25 2.52 -4.76
CA ILE A 4 -0.86 1.76 -3.64
C ILE A 4 -2.35 1.48 -3.90
N SER A 5 -3.10 2.50 -4.34
CA SER A 5 -4.56 2.37 -4.55
C SER A 5 -4.92 1.37 -5.64
N GLU A 6 -4.10 1.28 -6.69
CA GLU A 6 -4.27 0.35 -7.80
C GLU A 6 -4.10 -1.10 -7.30
N PHE A 7 -2.96 -1.39 -6.68
CA PHE A 7 -2.66 -2.73 -6.19
C PHE A 7 -3.60 -3.16 -5.05
N ARG A 8 -4.00 -2.25 -4.16
CA ARG A 8 -4.98 -2.54 -3.11
C ARG A 8 -6.33 -2.97 -3.71
N LYS A 9 -6.80 -2.28 -4.74
CA LYS A 9 -8.04 -2.65 -5.44
C LYS A 9 -7.91 -4.00 -6.13
N ALA A 10 -6.77 -4.29 -6.76
CA ALA A 10 -6.49 -5.61 -7.34
C ALA A 10 -6.50 -6.74 -6.29
N ALA A 11 -6.12 -6.42 -5.05
CA ALA A 11 -6.18 -7.33 -3.91
C ALA A 11 -7.59 -7.47 -3.29
N ASN A 12 -8.61 -6.81 -3.84
CA ASN A 12 -9.98 -6.74 -3.30
C ASN A 12 -10.05 -6.25 -1.84
N LEU A 13 -9.13 -5.36 -1.45
CA LEU A 13 -9.08 -4.79 -0.11
C LEU A 13 -9.63 -3.35 -0.07
N THR A 14 -10.34 -3.00 0.98
CA THR A 14 -10.65 -1.60 1.33
C THR A 14 -9.47 -0.94 2.04
N GLN A 15 -9.44 0.40 2.10
CA GLN A 15 -8.41 1.12 2.87
C GLN A 15 -8.43 0.75 4.36
N VAL A 16 -9.60 0.44 4.92
CA VAL A 16 -9.75 0.04 6.33
C VAL A 16 -9.10 -1.33 6.58
N GLU A 17 -9.33 -2.30 5.70
CA GLU A 17 -8.83 -3.66 5.86
C GLU A 17 -7.31 -3.71 5.81
N ILE A 18 -6.70 -3.14 4.75
CA ILE A 18 -5.24 -3.14 4.64
C ILE A 18 -4.58 -2.31 5.76
N ALA A 19 -5.18 -1.19 6.18
CA ALA A 19 -4.67 -0.40 7.29
C ALA A 19 -4.62 -1.22 8.59
N LYS A 20 -5.68 -1.99 8.89
CA LYS A 20 -5.71 -2.91 10.04
C LYS A 20 -4.60 -3.96 9.94
N LEU A 21 -4.41 -4.58 8.77
CA LEU A 21 -3.39 -5.62 8.54
C LEU A 21 -1.96 -5.11 8.77
N ILE A 22 -1.70 -3.82 8.55
CA ILE A 22 -0.37 -3.21 8.78
C ILE A 22 -0.26 -2.42 10.09
N ASN A 23 -1.25 -2.53 10.98
CA ASN A 23 -1.35 -1.80 12.26
C ASN A 23 -1.31 -0.27 12.08
N LYS A 24 -2.16 0.25 11.19
CA LYS A 24 -2.35 1.69 10.91
C LYS A 24 -3.84 2.05 10.93
N THR A 25 -4.12 3.34 10.99
CA THR A 25 -5.48 3.87 10.83
C THR A 25 -5.82 4.00 9.34
N GLN A 26 -7.12 3.96 9.00
CA GLN A 26 -7.57 4.18 7.62
C GLN A 26 -7.14 5.55 7.09
N GLY A 27 -7.21 6.61 7.92
CA GLY A 27 -6.75 7.95 7.54
C GLY A 27 -5.25 8.01 7.23
N ALA A 28 -4.41 7.35 8.04
CA ALA A 28 -2.97 7.27 7.77
C ALA A 28 -2.69 6.54 6.44
N PHE A 29 -3.45 5.47 6.16
CA PHE A 29 -3.34 4.74 4.89
C PHE A 29 -3.80 5.58 3.70
N GLY A 30 -4.91 6.32 3.84
CA GLY A 30 -5.38 7.27 2.83
C GLY A 30 -4.34 8.33 2.48
N HIS A 31 -3.63 8.87 3.48
CA HIS A 31 -2.52 9.80 3.23
C HIS A 31 -1.36 9.18 2.45
N TYR A 32 -1.12 7.87 2.61
CA TYR A 32 -0.15 7.16 1.79
C TYR A 32 -0.63 7.06 0.34
N GLU A 33 -1.89 6.68 0.09
CA GLU A 33 -2.42 6.55 -1.28
C GLU A 33 -2.44 7.88 -2.04
N THR A 34 -2.73 8.99 -1.37
CA THR A 34 -2.77 10.32 -2.00
C THR A 34 -1.39 10.97 -2.14
N GLY A 35 -0.35 10.35 -1.57
CA GLY A 35 1.00 10.93 -1.52
C GLY A 35 1.14 12.09 -0.55
N LEU A 36 0.11 12.40 0.26
CA LEU A 36 0.19 13.44 1.30
C LEU A 36 1.23 13.09 2.38
N ARG A 37 1.46 11.80 2.60
CA ARG A 37 2.51 11.31 3.48
C ARG A 37 3.24 10.15 2.82
N GLU A 38 4.56 10.14 2.91
CA GLU A 38 5.35 9.00 2.48
C GLU A 38 5.38 7.91 3.59
N PRO A 39 5.07 6.64 3.28
CA PRO A 39 5.22 5.56 4.24
C PRO A 39 6.71 5.30 4.52
N SER A 40 7.04 4.90 5.75
CA SER A 40 8.40 4.40 6.03
C SER A 40 8.70 3.15 5.20
N LEU A 41 9.99 2.85 4.96
CA LEU A 41 10.40 1.62 4.27
C LEU A 41 9.78 0.36 4.92
N SER A 42 9.70 0.33 6.25
CA SER A 42 9.05 -0.76 6.99
C SER A 42 7.55 -0.86 6.71
N THR A 43 6.86 0.28 6.54
CA THR A 43 5.44 0.31 6.19
C THR A 43 5.24 -0.08 4.73
N ALA A 44 6.07 0.42 3.80
CA ALA A 44 6.06 0.05 2.40
C ALA A 44 6.23 -1.47 2.21
N LYS A 45 7.21 -2.08 2.91
CA LYS A 45 7.40 -3.54 2.91
C LYS A 45 6.18 -4.30 3.42
N LYS A 46 5.50 -3.81 4.46
CA LYS A 46 4.26 -4.42 4.97
C LYS A 46 3.12 -4.33 3.96
N ILE A 47 2.99 -3.20 3.26
CA ILE A 47 1.98 -3.02 2.21
C ILE A 47 2.19 -4.07 1.11
N VAL A 48 3.40 -4.15 0.55
CA VAL A 48 3.74 -5.14 -0.49
C VAL A 48 3.50 -6.57 -0.02
N ARG A 49 3.87 -6.89 1.23
CA ARG A 49 3.60 -8.21 1.81
C ARG A 49 2.10 -8.53 1.84
N VAL A 50 1.28 -7.62 2.37
CA VAL A 50 -0.18 -7.84 2.45
C VAL A 50 -0.79 -8.01 1.07
N LEU A 51 -0.35 -7.23 0.08
CA LEU A 51 -0.82 -7.35 -1.31
C LEU A 51 -0.51 -8.74 -1.88
N ASN A 52 0.73 -9.22 -1.70
CA ASN A 52 1.12 -10.58 -2.13
C ASN A 52 0.32 -11.67 -1.40
N GLU A 53 0.05 -11.51 -0.10
CA GLU A 53 -0.79 -12.43 0.68
C GLU A 53 -2.25 -12.46 0.18
N HIS A 54 -2.71 -11.42 -0.52
CA HIS A 54 -4.06 -11.31 -1.11
C HIS A 54 -4.07 -11.55 -2.63
N GLY A 55 -3.11 -12.32 -3.14
CA GLY A 55 -3.10 -12.81 -4.52
C GLY A 55 -2.56 -11.81 -5.55
N VAL A 56 -1.96 -10.70 -5.11
CA VAL A 56 -1.37 -9.70 -6.01
C VAL A 56 0.15 -9.81 -6.01
N ALA A 57 0.70 -10.41 -7.07
CA ALA A 57 2.13 -10.50 -7.28
C ALA A 57 2.71 -9.10 -7.58
N CYS A 58 3.42 -8.51 -6.61
CA CYS A 58 4.03 -7.19 -6.75
C CYS A 58 5.28 -7.02 -5.87
N SER A 59 6.13 -6.09 -6.27
CA SER A 59 7.36 -5.67 -5.57
C SER A 59 7.25 -4.24 -5.03
N LEU A 60 8.30 -3.78 -4.33
CA LEU A 60 8.40 -2.38 -3.91
C LEU A 60 8.45 -1.44 -5.13
N ASP A 61 9.18 -1.79 -6.18
CA ASP A 61 9.30 -0.96 -7.39
C ASP A 61 7.98 -0.88 -8.17
N ASP A 62 7.16 -1.94 -8.13
CA ASP A 62 5.83 -1.91 -8.75
C ASP A 62 4.88 -0.94 -8.04
N VAL A 63 4.88 -0.95 -6.70
CA VAL A 63 3.96 -0.15 -5.86
C VAL A 63 4.49 1.27 -5.63
N PHE A 64 5.81 1.44 -5.60
CA PHE A 64 6.54 2.68 -5.34
C PHE A 64 7.63 2.92 -6.41
N PRO A 65 7.25 3.14 -7.68
CA PRO A 65 8.22 3.31 -8.77
C PRO A 65 9.05 4.58 -8.61
N VAL A 66 10.37 4.47 -8.81
CA VAL A 66 11.28 5.61 -8.88
C VAL A 66 11.08 6.38 -10.19
N GLY A 67 10.96 7.70 -10.13
CA GLY A 67 10.91 8.57 -11.32
C GLY A 67 9.52 8.88 -11.88
N SER A 68 8.55 9.17 -11.02
CA SER A 68 7.19 9.56 -11.42
C SER A 68 6.81 10.97 -11.01
#